data_AF-A0A382RPQ6-F1
#
_entry.id   AF-A0A382RPQ6-F1
#
_cell.length_a   1.000
_cell.length_b   1.000
_cell.length_c   1.000
_cell.angle_alpha   90.00
_cell.angle_beta   90.00
_cell.angle_gamma   90.00
#
_symmetry.space_group_name_H-M   'P 1'
#
loop_
_entity.id
_entity.type
_entity.pdbx_description
1 polymer ?
#
loop_
_entity_poly.entity_id
_entity_poly.type
_entity_poly.pdbx_seq_one_letter_code
_entity_poly.pdbx_strand_id
1 'polypeptide(L)'
;VTSNQDFFGISIIEASYCKTYPLLPERLSYPELFKIEDNPNYFYKDQDDLYIKLKNLLINRDKVTEFNLNKYDWNNIYPLYDKSFNDLARKSIKLS
;
A
#
# COMPACT_ATOMS: atom_id res chain seq x y z
N VAL A 1 10.41 -7.66 5.15
CA VAL A 1 10.60 -6.35 5.83
C VAL A 1 9.91 -6.40 7.17
N THR A 2 10.63 -6.25 8.28
CA THR A 2 10.09 -6.10 9.64
C THR A 2 10.40 -4.69 10.13
N SER A 3 9.96 -3.66 9.37
CA SER A 3 10.24 -2.28 9.75
C SER A 3 9.27 -1.83 10.84
N ASN A 4 9.81 -1.33 11.96
CA ASN A 4 9.00 -0.75 13.05
C ASN A 4 8.44 0.63 12.68
N GLN A 5 8.93 1.24 11.61
CA GLN A 5 8.32 2.38 10.94
C GLN A 5 8.51 2.23 9.43
N ASP A 6 7.41 2.20 8.71
CA ASP A 6 7.42 2.32 7.25
C ASP A 6 6.66 3.60 6.92
N PHE A 7 7.36 4.60 6.38
CA PHE A 7 6.76 5.91 6.12
C PHE A 7 5.71 5.85 5.01
N PHE A 8 5.82 4.89 4.08
CA PHE A 8 4.92 4.77 2.93
C PHE A 8 4.57 3.33 2.56
N GLY A 9 5.32 2.32 3.00
CA GLY A 9 5.01 0.93 2.67
C GLY A 9 5.17 0.62 1.18
N ILE A 10 6.09 1.32 0.49
CA ILE A 10 6.22 1.22 -0.98
C ILE A 10 6.50 -0.21 -1.44
N SER A 11 7.32 -0.96 -0.69
CA SER A 11 7.59 -2.37 -0.95
C SER A 11 6.35 -3.26 -0.89
N ILE A 12 5.38 -2.91 -0.03
CA ILE A 12 4.10 -3.62 0.07
C ILE A 12 3.19 -3.26 -1.10
N ILE A 13 3.18 -2.00 -1.53
CA ILE A 13 2.45 -1.57 -2.73
C ILE A 13 3.00 -2.28 -3.98
N GLU A 14 4.32 -2.35 -4.13
CA GLU A 14 4.98 -3.08 -5.22
C GLU A 14 4.64 -4.58 -5.19
N ALA A 15 4.73 -5.23 -4.01
CA ALA A 15 4.35 -6.63 -3.87
C ALA A 15 2.86 -6.87 -4.23
N SER A 16 1.99 -5.95 -3.82
CA SER A 16 0.55 -6.01 -4.11
C SER A 16 0.25 -5.79 -5.60
N TYR A 17 1.03 -4.93 -6.28
CA TYR A 17 0.96 -4.76 -7.73
C TYR A 17 1.34 -6.05 -8.47
N CYS A 18 2.32 -6.78 -7.96
CA CYS A 18 2.69 -8.12 -8.44
C CYS A 18 1.67 -9.23 -8.07
N LYS A 19 0.48 -8.86 -7.59
CA LYS A 19 -0.59 -9.79 -7.15
C LYS A 19 -0.14 -10.75 -6.03
N THR A 20 0.82 -10.32 -5.22
CA THR A 20 1.25 -11.07 -4.04
C THR A 20 0.24 -10.87 -2.91
N TYR A 21 -0.16 -11.95 -2.24
CA TYR A 21 -1.04 -11.86 -1.08
C TYR A 21 -0.33 -11.11 0.07
N PRO A 22 -0.85 -9.96 0.53
CA PRO A 22 -0.25 -9.23 1.63
C PRO A 22 -0.69 -9.83 2.97
N LEU A 23 0.29 -10.05 3.85
CA LEU A 23 0.08 -10.40 5.25
C LEU A 23 0.79 -9.34 6.11
N LEU A 24 0.01 -8.36 6.57
CA LEU A 24 0.46 -7.10 7.16
C LEU A 24 0.09 -7.04 8.64
N PRO A 25 0.87 -6.34 9.48
CA PRO A 25 0.48 -6.17 10.87
C PRO A 25 -0.67 -5.15 10.97
N GLU A 26 -1.63 -5.37 11.88
CA GLU A 26 -2.72 -4.43 12.20
C GLU A 26 -2.21 -3.24 13.03
N ARG A 27 -1.32 -2.46 12.43
CA ARG A 27 -0.70 -1.25 13.01
C ARG A 27 -0.09 -0.40 11.88
N LEU A 28 0.44 0.77 12.24
CA LEU A 28 1.01 1.75 11.30
C LEU A 28 -0.06 2.22 10.30
N SER A 29 0.35 2.69 9.12
CA SER A 29 -0.55 3.18 8.08
C SER A 29 -1.19 2.07 7.24
N TYR A 30 -0.83 0.79 7.45
CA TYR A 30 -1.32 -0.31 6.61
C TYR A 30 -2.84 -0.52 6.64
N PRO A 31 -3.53 -0.46 7.80
CA PRO A 31 -4.99 -0.60 7.84
C PRO A 31 -5.72 0.44 6.98
N GLU A 32 -5.19 1.67 6.92
CA GLU A 32 -5.72 2.75 6.08
C GLU A 32 -5.38 2.54 4.60
N LEU A 33 -4.13 2.15 4.29
CA LEU A 33 -3.66 1.96 2.91
C LEU A 33 -4.38 0.80 2.20
N PHE A 34 -4.64 -0.29 2.93
CA PHE A 34 -5.22 -1.52 2.38
C PHE A 34 -6.69 -1.74 2.79
N LYS A 35 -7.31 -0.72 3.41
CA LYS A 35 -8.71 -0.72 3.86
C LYS A 35 -9.07 -1.99 4.61
N ILE A 36 -8.64 -2.06 5.87
CA ILE A 36 -8.88 -3.23 6.74
C ILE A 36 -10.36 -3.64 6.82
N GLU A 37 -11.30 -2.71 6.67
CA GLU A 37 -12.74 -2.98 6.65
C GLU A 37 -13.15 -3.84 5.44
N ASP A 38 -12.57 -3.58 4.27
CA ASP A 38 -12.84 -4.32 3.04
C ASP A 38 -12.11 -5.67 3.03
N ASN A 39 -10.94 -5.75 3.67
CA ASN A 39 -10.07 -6.93 3.61
C ASN A 39 -9.35 -7.26 4.93
N PRO A 40 -10.08 -7.64 5.99
CA PRO A 40 -9.49 -7.87 7.32
C PRO A 40 -8.53 -9.07 7.34
N ASN A 41 -8.66 -10.01 6.39
CA ASN A 41 -7.83 -11.21 6.29
C ASN A 41 -6.38 -10.95 5.86
N TYR A 42 -6.07 -9.75 5.38
CA TYR A 42 -4.69 -9.35 5.09
C TYR A 42 -3.93 -8.90 6.33
N PHE A 43 -4.61 -8.72 7.46
CA PHE A 43 -3.99 -8.16 8.66
C PHE A 43 -3.82 -9.19 9.75
N TYR A 44 -2.71 -9.17 10.48
CA TYR A 44 -2.49 -9.98 11.67
C TYR A 44 -2.27 -9.12 12.91
N LYS A 45 -2.79 -9.57 14.05
CA LYS A 45 -2.75 -8.82 15.33
C LYS A 45 -1.50 -9.10 16.16
N ASP A 46 -1.09 -10.36 16.18
CA ASP A 46 0.03 -10.86 16.99
C ASP A 46 0.78 -11.99 16.26
N GLN A 47 1.78 -12.56 16.94
CA GLN A 47 2.61 -13.63 16.39
C GLN A 47 1.82 -14.93 16.13
N ASP A 48 0.84 -15.24 16.97
CA ASP A 48 0.05 -16.47 16.83
C ASP A 48 -0.90 -16.35 15.63
N ASP A 49 -1.54 -15.21 15.47
CA ASP A 49 -2.39 -14.91 14.31
C ASP A 49 -1.57 -14.88 13.00
N LEU A 50 -0.36 -14.30 13.04
CA LEU A 50 0.58 -14.35 11.92
C LEU A 50 0.87 -15.80 11.52
N TYR A 51 1.22 -16.65 12.49
CA TYR A 51 1.55 -18.04 12.24
C TYR A 51 0.38 -18.82 11.63
N ILE A 52 -0.83 -18.67 12.19
CA ILE A 52 -2.04 -19.35 11.70
C ILE A 52 -2.37 -18.91 10.27
N LYS A 53 -2.36 -17.60 10.00
CA LYS A 53 -2.66 -17.07 8.67
C LYS A 53 -1.62 -17.47 7.64
N LEU A 54 -0.33 -17.40 7.99
CA LEU A 54 0.75 -17.82 7.11
C LEU A 54 0.64 -19.32 6.75
N LYS A 55 0.42 -20.18 7.74
CA LYS A 55 0.22 -21.61 7.51
C LYS A 55 -0.95 -21.87 6.56
N ASN A 56 -2.08 -21.18 6.77
CA ASN A 56 -3.25 -21.32 5.93
C ASN A 56 -3.01 -20.86 4.48
N LEU A 57 -2.19 -19.83 4.26
CA LEU A 57 -1.79 -19.37 2.92
C LEU A 57 -0.89 -20.37 2.20
N LEU A 58 0.04 -21.00 2.94
CA LEU A 58 0.93 -22.00 2.36
C LEU A 58 0.19 -23.28 1.96
N ILE A 59 -0.84 -23.67 2.73
CA ILE A 59 -1.68 -24.83 2.42
C ILE A 59 -2.64 -24.52 1.26
N ASN A 60 -3.22 -23.32 1.22
CA ASN A 60 -4.22 -22.91 0.23
C ASN A 60 -3.63 -21.87 -0.74
N ARG A 61 -2.79 -22.33 -1.67
CA ARG A 61 -2.00 -21.47 -2.57
C ARG A 61 -2.80 -20.68 -3.61
N ASP A 62 -4.06 -21.04 -3.86
CA ASP A 62 -4.86 -20.46 -4.95
C ASP A 62 -5.59 -19.16 -4.56
N LYS A 63 -4.88 -18.23 -3.91
CA LYS A 63 -5.42 -16.91 -3.60
C LYS A 63 -4.81 -15.86 -4.51
N VAL A 64 -5.46 -15.60 -5.63
CA VAL A 64 -5.22 -14.40 -6.43
C VAL A 64 -5.90 -13.23 -5.73
N THR A 65 -5.12 -12.21 -5.40
CA THR A 65 -5.63 -11.00 -4.77
C THR A 65 -5.61 -9.87 -5.78
N GLU A 66 -6.76 -9.22 -5.96
CA GLU A 66 -6.86 -8.00 -6.76
C GLU A 66 -6.97 -6.80 -5.82
N PHE A 67 -6.03 -5.87 -5.95
CA PHE A 67 -6.04 -4.60 -5.25
C PHE A 67 -6.29 -3.49 -6.25
N ASN A 68 -7.22 -2.58 -5.93
CA ASN A 68 -7.33 -1.34 -6.66
C ASN A 68 -6.23 -0.37 -6.19
N LEU A 69 -5.05 -0.49 -6.80
CA LEU A 69 -3.88 0.35 -6.51
C LEU A 69 -3.78 1.56 -7.45
N ASN A 70 -4.83 1.87 -8.22
CA ASN A 70 -4.81 2.97 -9.20
C ASN A 70 -4.44 4.32 -8.57
N LYS A 71 -4.80 4.53 -7.29
CA LYS A 71 -4.42 5.72 -6.52
C LYS A 71 -2.90 5.87 -6.35
N TYR A 72 -2.17 4.77 -6.37
CA TYR A 72 -0.72 4.68 -6.18
C TYR A 72 0.04 4.49 -7.49
N ASP A 73 -0.65 4.37 -8.64
CA ASP A 73 -0.03 4.24 -9.94
C ASP A 73 0.64 5.57 -10.33
N TRP A 74 1.92 5.50 -10.67
CA TRP A 74 2.69 6.67 -11.11
C TRP A 74 2.04 7.36 -12.30
N ASN A 75 1.43 6.62 -13.25
CA ASN A 75 0.73 7.18 -14.40
C ASN A 75 -0.42 8.12 -14.03
N ASN A 76 -1.03 7.90 -12.85
CA ASN A 76 -2.10 8.74 -12.32
C ASN A 76 -1.57 9.86 -11.42
N ILE A 77 -0.41 9.65 -10.80
CA ILE A 77 0.19 10.58 -9.84
C ILE A 77 0.99 11.70 -10.54
N TYR A 78 1.83 11.36 -11.53
CA TYR A 78 2.73 12.34 -12.15
C TYR A 78 2.02 13.59 -12.72
N PRO A 79 0.80 13.51 -13.31
CA PRO A 79 0.14 14.69 -13.83
C PRO A 79 -0.26 15.69 -12.73
N LEU A 80 -0.52 15.21 -11.51
CA LEU A 80 -0.84 16.06 -10.36
C LEU A 80 0.39 16.83 -9.88
N TYR A 81 1.55 16.17 -9.88
CA TYR A 81 2.83 16.81 -9.58
C TYR A 81 3.20 17.83 -10.64
N ASP A 82 3.12 17.47 -11.92
CA ASP A 82 3.38 18.39 -13.03
C ASP A 82 2.50 19.63 -12.95
N LYS A 83 1.19 19.45 -12.68
CA LYS A 83 0.28 20.57 -12.47
C LYS A 83 0.71 21.45 -11.29
N SER A 84 1.00 20.84 -10.14
CA SER A 84 1.39 21.56 -8.92
C SER A 84 2.67 22.36 -9.11
N PHE A 85 3.69 21.78 -9.74
CA PHE A 85 4.94 22.46 -10.05
C PHE A 85 4.74 23.60 -11.05
N ASN A 86 3.94 23.38 -12.10
CA ASN A 86 3.62 24.43 -13.07
C ASN A 86 2.87 25.61 -12.43
N ASP A 87 1.93 25.33 -11.53
CA ASP A 87 1.18 26.37 -10.82
C ASP A 87 2.07 27.18 -9.86
N LEU A 88 3.03 26.53 -9.20
CA LEU A 88 4.04 27.19 -8.38
C LEU A 88 4.98 28.07 -9.23
N ALA A 89 5.47 27.56 -10.36
CA ALA A 89 6.31 28.31 -11.28
C ALA A 89 5.58 29.54 -11.86
N ARG A 90 4.29 29.41 -12.18
CA ARG A 90 3.49 30.55 -12.64
C ARG A 90 3.28 31.60 -11.56
N LYS A 91 3.14 31.18 -10.29
CA LYS A 91 3.01 32.11 -9.15
C LYS A 91 4.32 32.86 -8.88
N SER A 92 5.48 32.21 -9.00
CA SER A 92 6.77 32.88 -8.78
C SER A 92 7.07 33.93 -9.84
N ILE A 93 6.73 33.65 -11.11
CA ILE A 93 6.90 34.60 -12.22
C ILE A 93 5.98 35.83 -12.09
N LYS A 94 4.79 35.69 -11.50
CA LYS A 94 3.88 36.83 -11.26
C LYS A 94 4.29 37.73 -10.10
N LEU A 95 5.23 37.28 -9.26
CA LEU A 95 5.72 38.00 -8.08
C LEU A 95 7.07 38.69 -8.32
N SER A 96 7.70 38.47 -9.49
CA SER A 96 8.91 39.16 -9.98
C SER A 96 8.56 40.24 -10.98
#